data_AF-A0A1W7MFE1-F1
#
_entry.id   AF-A0A1W7MFE1-F1
#
_cell.length_a   1.000
_cell.length_b   1.000
_cell.length_c   1.000
_cell.angle_alpha   90.00
_cell.angle_beta   90.00
_cell.angle_gamma   90.00
#
_symmetry.space_group_name_H-M   'P 1'
#
loop_
_entity.id
_entity.type
_entity.pdbx_description
1 polymer ?
#
loop_
_entity_poly.entity_id
_entity_poly.type
_entity_poly.pdbx_seq_one_letter_code
_entity_poly.pdbx_strand_id
1 'polypeptide(L)'
;MKSRRIAAFLALGSAFAASVPAHASMNLDTEPVALARQVSATSPDGVVAALRSLGYGADLTADDAGEPLINARIGKWQTFVLFYDCDAKMHDNCQSLQFSASFTPDKPFGPQEAAAFARDYRFGALTIGTDKSVVLSWDVVTGGGLDSSVFRKVVENFSFALDNVGALAFNEDTGADAKRPAGRLIASGSRP
;
A
#
# COMPACT_ATOMS: atom_id res chain seq x y z
N MET A 1 -1.70 -91.02 -18.37
CA MET A 1 -2.90 -91.57 -19.04
C MET A 1 -4.16 -91.16 -18.27
N LYS A 2 -4.90 -90.16 -18.74
CA LYS A 2 -6.36 -90.24 -18.99
C LYS A 2 -6.88 -88.87 -19.41
N SER A 3 -7.07 -88.80 -20.72
CA SER A 3 -7.73 -87.76 -21.50
C SER A 3 -9.21 -87.69 -21.16
N ARG A 4 -9.77 -86.49 -21.04
CA ARG A 4 -11.14 -86.19 -21.47
C ARG A 4 -11.20 -84.80 -22.10
N ARG A 5 -11.46 -84.81 -23.40
CA ARG A 5 -11.87 -83.69 -24.25
C ARG A 5 -13.35 -83.33 -23.98
N ILE A 6 -13.78 -82.18 -24.51
CA ILE A 6 -15.15 -81.63 -24.73
C ILE A 6 -15.14 -80.18 -24.20
N ALA A 7 -15.60 -79.12 -24.86
CA ALA A 7 -16.17 -78.89 -26.18
C ALA A 7 -15.89 -77.42 -26.58
N ALA A 8 -15.92 -77.18 -27.88
CA ALA A 8 -15.81 -75.87 -28.50
C ALA A 8 -16.98 -74.95 -28.13
N PHE A 9 -16.66 -73.69 -27.79
CA PHE A 9 -17.58 -72.58 -27.93
C PHE A 9 -16.95 -71.56 -28.88
N LEU A 10 -17.50 -71.51 -30.09
CA LEU A 10 -17.37 -70.40 -31.01
C LEU A 10 -18.12 -69.21 -30.42
N ALA A 11 -17.38 -68.17 -30.02
CA ALA A 11 -17.94 -66.85 -29.79
C ALA A 11 -17.27 -65.88 -30.77
N LEU A 12 -18.04 -65.44 -31.77
CA LEU A 12 -17.74 -64.26 -32.56
C LEU A 12 -17.73 -63.06 -31.60
N GLY A 13 -16.55 -62.54 -31.29
CA GLY A 13 -16.36 -61.33 -30.52
C GLY A 13 -15.88 -60.21 -31.43
N SER A 14 -16.79 -59.28 -31.73
CA SER A 14 -16.58 -58.08 -32.53
C SER A 14 -15.39 -57.24 -32.04
N ALA A 15 -14.49 -56.88 -32.94
CA ALA A 15 -13.43 -55.91 -32.70
C ALA A 15 -14.05 -54.51 -32.54
N PHE A 16 -14.30 -54.09 -31.30
CA PHE A 16 -14.48 -52.67 -30.98
C PHE A 16 -13.10 -52.02 -30.87
N ALA A 17 -12.68 -51.32 -31.93
CA ALA A 17 -11.59 -50.36 -31.85
C ALA A 17 -12.06 -49.19 -30.99
N ALA A 18 -11.66 -49.15 -29.72
CA ALA A 18 -11.88 -48.02 -28.85
C ALA A 18 -10.92 -46.89 -29.24
N SER A 19 -11.41 -45.94 -30.03
CA SER A 19 -10.78 -44.62 -30.18
C SER A 19 -10.91 -43.89 -28.84
N VAL A 20 -9.86 -43.91 -28.04
CA VAL A 20 -9.78 -43.12 -26.81
C VAL A 20 -9.65 -41.65 -27.23
N PRO A 21 -10.56 -40.75 -26.82
CA PRO A 21 -10.35 -39.33 -27.05
C PRO A 21 -9.16 -38.90 -26.20
N ALA A 22 -8.19 -38.24 -26.84
CA ALA A 22 -7.12 -37.54 -26.16
C ALA A 22 -7.75 -36.45 -25.28
N HIS A 23 -7.87 -36.73 -23.98
CA HIS A 23 -8.21 -35.70 -23.01
C HIS A 23 -6.97 -34.81 -22.91
N ALA A 24 -7.08 -33.58 -23.43
CA ALA A 24 -6.08 -32.56 -23.18
C ALA A 24 -6.00 -32.36 -21.66
N SER A 25 -4.90 -32.79 -21.06
CA SER A 25 -4.56 -32.43 -19.68
C SER A 25 -4.35 -30.92 -19.65
N MET A 26 -5.36 -30.17 -19.21
CA MET A 26 -5.15 -28.82 -18.72
C MET A 26 -4.28 -28.94 -17.47
N ASN A 27 -2.97 -28.77 -17.65
CA ASN A 27 -2.09 -28.44 -16.55
C ASN A 27 -2.59 -27.10 -16.00
N LEU A 28 -3.28 -27.15 -14.86
CA LEU A 28 -3.45 -25.98 -14.02
C LEU A 28 -2.07 -25.69 -13.45
N ASP A 29 -1.29 -24.90 -14.18
CA ASP A 29 -0.13 -24.21 -13.64
C ASP A 29 -0.66 -23.34 -12.50
N THR A 30 -0.72 -23.92 -11.30
CA THR A 30 -0.91 -23.17 -10.07
C THR A 30 0.43 -22.49 -9.83
N GLU A 31 0.68 -21.43 -10.59
CA GLU A 31 1.66 -20.44 -10.21
C GLU A 31 1.33 -20.09 -8.75
N PRO A 32 2.30 -20.17 -7.82
CA PRO A 32 2.06 -19.69 -6.48
C PRO A 32 1.67 -18.24 -6.63
N VAL A 33 0.39 -17.93 -6.39
CA VAL A 33 -0.07 -16.55 -6.28
C VAL A 33 0.71 -16.02 -5.09
N ALA A 34 1.82 -15.33 -5.37
CA ALA A 34 2.51 -14.56 -4.37
C ALA A 34 1.42 -13.70 -3.75
N LEU A 35 1.03 -13.99 -2.51
CA LEU A 35 0.10 -13.16 -1.77
C LEU A 35 0.68 -11.76 -1.89
N ALA A 36 0.00 -10.90 -2.66
CA ALA A 36 0.39 -9.52 -2.80
C ALA A 36 0.55 -9.03 -1.37
N ARG A 37 1.79 -8.69 -0.98
CA ARG A 37 2.13 -8.43 0.40
C ARG A 37 1.46 -7.12 0.74
N GLN A 38 0.26 -7.21 1.34
CA GLN A 38 -0.56 -6.05 1.63
C GLN A 38 0.18 -5.23 2.70
N VAL A 39 0.18 -3.91 2.53
CA VAL A 39 0.86 -3.02 3.46
C VAL A 39 -0.09 -2.72 4.61
N SER A 40 0.29 -3.09 5.83
CA SER A 40 -0.58 -2.98 7.01
C SER A 40 0.18 -2.45 8.22
N ALA A 41 -0.52 -1.67 9.06
CA ALA A 41 -0.04 -1.24 10.37
C ALA A 41 0.24 -2.42 11.31
N THR A 42 -0.39 -3.58 11.08
CA THR A 42 -0.09 -4.81 11.84
C THR A 42 1.27 -5.42 11.50
N SER A 43 1.96 -4.92 10.47
CA SER A 43 3.29 -5.37 10.06
C SER A 43 4.21 -4.17 9.81
N PRO A 44 4.86 -3.62 10.86
CA PRO A 44 5.77 -2.49 10.73
C PRO A 44 6.90 -2.72 9.72
N ASP A 45 7.50 -3.91 9.71
CA ASP A 45 8.51 -4.29 8.70
C ASP A 45 7.95 -4.29 7.28
N GLY A 46 6.67 -4.65 7.11
CA GLY A 46 5.98 -4.58 5.83
C GLY A 46 5.85 -3.15 5.32
N VAL A 47 5.56 -2.19 6.22
CA VAL A 47 5.52 -0.76 5.90
C VAL A 47 6.91 -0.24 5.52
N VAL A 48 7.96 -0.62 6.25
CA VAL A 48 9.35 -0.26 5.91
C VAL A 48 9.75 -0.82 4.54
N ALA A 49 9.48 -2.10 4.28
CA ALA A 49 9.79 -2.73 3.00
C ALA A 49 9.04 -2.03 1.85
N ALA A 50 7.78 -1.66 2.06
CA ALA A 50 6.99 -0.92 1.09
C ALA A 50 7.59 0.45 0.80
N LEU A 51 7.93 1.25 1.81
CA LEU A 51 8.58 2.56 1.63
C LEU A 51 9.91 2.44 0.89
N ARG A 52 10.75 1.47 1.27
CA ARG A 52 12.04 1.22 0.61
C ARG A 52 11.86 0.79 -0.86
N SER A 53 10.82 0.02 -1.17
CA SER A 53 10.49 -0.37 -2.55
C SER A 53 10.06 0.82 -3.43
N LEU A 54 9.60 1.91 -2.82
CA LEU A 54 9.30 3.18 -3.49
C LEU A 54 10.53 4.09 -3.63
N GLY A 55 11.70 3.68 -3.10
CA GLY A 55 12.95 4.44 -3.16
C GLY A 55 13.20 5.36 -1.97
N TYR A 56 12.39 5.27 -0.91
CA TYR A 56 12.55 6.11 0.28
C TYR A 56 13.46 5.46 1.33
N GLY A 57 14.24 6.28 2.03
CA GLY A 57 14.91 5.86 3.26
C GLY A 57 13.85 5.64 4.34
N ALA A 58 13.89 4.50 5.02
CA ALA A 58 12.96 4.18 6.09
C ALA A 58 13.61 3.20 7.08
N ASP A 59 13.57 3.51 8.36
CA ASP A 59 14.15 2.70 9.44
C ASP A 59 13.13 2.52 10.57
N LEU A 60 12.93 1.26 10.98
CA LEU A 60 12.03 0.92 12.08
C LEU A 60 12.74 1.18 13.42
N THR A 61 12.01 1.84 14.31
CA THR A 61 12.35 2.16 15.69
C THR A 61 11.10 1.94 16.56
N ALA A 62 11.15 2.37 17.82
CA ALA A 62 10.00 2.53 18.68
C ALA A 62 9.91 3.99 19.17
N ASP A 63 8.71 4.40 19.61
CA ASP A 63 8.49 5.65 20.32
C ASP A 63 8.69 5.48 21.85
N ASP A 64 8.41 6.53 22.62
CA ASP A 64 8.58 6.54 24.08
C ASP A 64 7.62 5.58 24.81
N ALA A 65 6.50 5.20 24.19
CA ALA A 65 5.55 4.22 24.70
C ALA A 65 5.94 2.78 24.31
N GLY A 66 6.94 2.60 23.45
CA GLY A 66 7.35 1.32 22.90
C GLY A 66 6.55 0.90 21.67
N GLU A 67 5.67 1.77 21.15
CA GLU A 67 4.91 1.51 19.93
C GLU A 67 5.85 1.63 18.71
N PRO A 68 5.61 0.85 17.64
CA PRO A 68 6.42 0.94 16.44
C PRO A 68 6.41 2.36 15.86
N LEU A 69 7.57 2.82 15.43
CA LEU A 69 7.76 4.12 14.79
C LEU A 69 8.71 3.94 13.61
N ILE A 70 8.41 4.54 12.46
CA ILE A 70 9.33 4.55 11.32
C ILE A 70 9.88 5.95 11.12
N ASN A 71 11.21 6.07 11.13
CA ASN A 71 11.91 7.26 10.67
C ASN A 71 12.12 7.12 9.16
N ALA A 72 11.50 8.00 8.38
CA ALA A 72 11.56 7.97 6.92
C ALA A 72 12.10 9.29 6.35
N ARG A 73 12.60 9.23 5.11
CA ARG A 73 12.90 10.41 4.31
C ARG A 73 12.15 10.33 2.99
N ILE A 74 11.10 11.16 2.88
CA ILE A 74 10.23 11.25 1.71
C ILE A 74 10.58 12.53 0.96
N GLY A 75 11.18 12.38 -0.21
CA GLY A 75 11.80 13.51 -0.92
C GLY A 75 12.91 14.15 -0.09
N LYS A 76 12.83 15.48 0.11
CA LYS A 76 13.77 16.23 0.96
C LYS A 76 13.37 16.27 2.44
N TRP A 77 12.21 15.73 2.80
CA TRP A 77 11.60 15.93 4.11
C TRP A 77 11.87 14.76 5.04
N GLN A 78 12.24 15.08 6.29
CA GLN A 78 12.20 14.11 7.37
C GLN A 78 10.74 13.82 7.71
N THR A 79 10.39 12.55 7.81
CA THR A 79 9.03 12.09 8.08
C THR A 79 9.06 11.02 9.17
N PHE A 80 8.02 11.02 9.99
CA PHE A 80 7.72 9.96 10.93
C PHE A 80 6.48 9.20 10.45
N VAL A 81 6.49 7.88 10.51
CA VAL A 81 5.28 7.06 10.36
C VAL A 81 4.96 6.45 11.71
N LEU A 82 3.94 7.00 12.36
CA LEU A 82 3.44 6.54 13.65
C LEU A 82 2.39 5.45 13.44
N PHE A 83 2.33 4.53 14.39
CA PHE A 83 1.38 3.42 14.38
C PHE A 83 0.33 3.70 15.44
N TYR A 84 -0.94 3.65 15.04
CA TYR A 84 -2.07 4.01 15.88
C TYR A 84 -3.09 2.88 15.98
N ASP A 85 -3.98 3.01 16.96
CA ASP A 85 -5.03 2.05 17.27
C ASP A 85 -4.45 0.65 17.57
N CYS A 86 -3.35 0.62 18.31
CA CYS A 86 -2.66 -0.59 18.75
C CYS A 86 -3.38 -1.26 19.92
N ASP A 87 -3.09 -2.54 20.15
CA ASP A 87 -3.50 -3.22 21.38
C ASP A 87 -2.88 -2.50 22.59
N ALA A 88 -3.74 -2.09 23.53
CA ALA A 88 -3.33 -1.25 24.64
C ALA A 88 -2.37 -1.92 25.65
N LYS A 89 -2.20 -3.26 25.60
CA LYS A 89 -1.32 -3.99 26.52
C LYS A 89 -0.02 -4.41 25.87
N MET A 90 -0.11 -4.85 24.62
CA MET A 90 1.01 -5.39 23.87
C MET A 90 1.72 -4.33 23.03
N HIS A 91 1.08 -3.17 22.82
CA HIS A 91 1.56 -2.09 21.95
C HIS A 91 1.83 -2.59 20.51
N ASP A 92 1.07 -3.59 20.07
CA ASP A 92 1.17 -4.22 18.76
C ASP A 92 -0.19 -4.25 18.04
N ASN A 93 -0.27 -4.93 16.88
CA ASN A 93 -1.51 -5.10 16.12
C ASN A 93 -2.28 -3.79 15.80
N CYS A 94 -1.52 -2.73 15.52
CA CYS A 94 -2.04 -1.41 15.16
C CYS A 94 -2.90 -1.45 13.89
N GLN A 95 -3.90 -0.58 13.79
CA GLN A 95 -4.88 -0.56 12.68
C GLN A 95 -4.69 0.60 11.70
N SER A 96 -3.97 1.63 12.14
CA SER A 96 -3.83 2.89 11.42
C SER A 96 -2.36 3.32 11.39
N LEU A 97 -1.99 4.03 10.33
CA LEU A 97 -0.72 4.73 10.21
C LEU A 97 -0.99 6.22 10.17
N GLN A 98 -0.10 7.02 10.74
CA GLN A 98 -0.04 8.46 10.48
C GLN A 98 1.33 8.80 9.91
N PHE A 99 1.34 9.40 8.72
CA PHE A 99 2.53 10.05 8.19
C PHE A 99 2.58 11.47 8.76
N SER A 100 3.74 11.86 9.29
CA SER A 100 3.89 13.14 9.98
C SER A 100 5.21 13.82 9.61
N ALA A 101 5.19 15.13 9.42
CA ALA A 101 6.38 15.95 9.29
C ALA A 101 6.17 17.31 9.98
N SER A 102 7.20 17.77 10.67
CA SER A 102 7.20 19.07 11.34
C SER A 102 8.07 20.07 10.58
N PHE A 103 7.57 21.29 10.50
CA PHE A 103 8.19 22.43 9.85
C PHE A 103 8.35 23.56 10.87
N THR A 104 9.43 24.31 10.75
CA THR A 104 9.64 25.57 11.50
C THR A 104 9.67 26.71 10.48
N PRO A 105 8.53 27.34 10.17
CA PRO A 105 8.45 28.37 9.15
C PRO A 105 9.32 29.59 9.46
N ASP A 106 9.90 30.19 8.42
CA ASP A 106 10.69 31.44 8.54
C ASP A 106 9.78 32.69 8.69
N LYS A 107 8.51 32.55 8.29
CA LYS A 107 7.49 33.62 8.36
C LYS A 107 6.28 33.14 9.14
N PRO A 108 5.40 34.05 9.61
CA PRO A 108 4.17 33.66 10.27
C PRO A 108 3.35 32.71 9.40
N PHE A 109 3.15 31.48 9.89
CA PHE A 109 2.22 30.51 9.33
C PHE A 109 1.03 30.43 10.28
N GLY A 110 -0.16 30.81 9.81
CA GLY A 110 -1.34 30.97 10.63
C GLY A 110 -2.52 30.14 10.13
N PRO A 111 -3.69 30.32 10.79
CA PRO A 111 -4.91 29.62 10.44
C PRO A 111 -5.36 29.86 8.99
N GLN A 112 -5.01 31.00 8.38
CA GLN A 112 -5.39 31.32 7.00
C GLN A 112 -4.61 30.47 6.00
N GLU A 113 -3.30 30.31 6.20
CA GLU A 113 -2.43 29.44 5.40
C GLU A 113 -2.87 27.98 5.55
N ALA A 114 -3.16 27.54 6.78
CA ALA A 114 -3.66 26.20 7.04
C ALA A 114 -5.01 25.93 6.34
N ALA A 115 -5.95 26.87 6.41
CA ALA A 115 -7.24 26.77 5.73
C ALA A 115 -7.09 26.79 4.20
N ALA A 116 -6.11 27.52 3.67
CA ALA A 116 -5.83 27.52 2.23
C ALA A 116 -5.30 26.16 1.76
N PHE A 117 -4.35 25.59 2.50
CA PHE A 117 -3.84 24.24 2.25
C PHE A 117 -4.94 23.18 2.25
N ALA A 118 -5.83 23.20 3.26
CA ALA A 118 -6.89 22.21 3.39
C ALA A 118 -7.87 22.16 2.19
N ARG A 119 -7.96 23.23 1.38
CA ARG A 119 -8.78 23.24 0.15
C ARG A 119 -8.24 22.32 -0.93
N ASP A 120 -6.92 22.18 -1.01
CA ASP A 120 -6.23 21.45 -2.08
C ASP A 120 -5.76 20.05 -1.63
N TYR A 121 -5.56 19.87 -0.33
CA TYR A 121 -4.98 18.66 0.28
C TYR A 121 -5.93 18.03 1.29
N ARG A 122 -7.02 17.43 0.78
CA ARG A 122 -8.18 16.97 1.58
C ARG A 122 -7.86 16.06 2.77
N PHE A 123 -6.80 15.24 2.68
CA PHE A 123 -6.45 14.26 3.72
C PHE A 123 -5.28 14.71 4.60
N GLY A 124 -4.64 15.83 4.26
CA GLY A 124 -3.60 16.42 5.08
C GLY A 124 -4.23 17.30 6.16
N ALA A 125 -3.83 17.09 7.41
CA ALA A 125 -4.18 17.98 8.50
C ALA A 125 -2.96 18.79 8.92
N LEU A 126 -3.15 20.09 9.17
CA LEU A 126 -2.12 20.97 9.68
C LEU A 126 -2.43 21.36 11.12
N THR A 127 -1.46 21.14 11.99
CA THR A 127 -1.49 21.60 13.39
C THR A 127 -0.43 22.70 13.56
N ILE A 128 -0.83 23.82 14.16
CA ILE A 128 0.08 24.93 14.47
C ILE A 128 0.37 24.90 15.97
N GLY A 129 1.64 24.66 16.32
CA GLY A 129 2.13 24.66 17.68
C GLY A 129 2.20 26.05 18.30
N THR A 130 2.24 26.11 19.63
CA THR A 130 2.41 27.37 20.37
C THR A 130 3.80 27.99 20.15
N ASP A 131 4.78 27.17 19.77
CA ASP A 131 6.13 27.55 19.35
C ASP A 131 6.21 27.96 17.87
N LYS A 132 5.06 28.05 17.19
CA LYS A 132 4.92 28.34 15.75
C LYS A 132 5.43 27.23 14.82
N SER A 133 5.72 26.04 15.34
CA SER A 133 5.90 24.87 14.49
C SER A 133 4.60 24.54 13.74
N VAL A 134 4.75 23.93 12.57
CA VAL A 134 3.64 23.47 11.74
C VAL A 134 3.85 22.00 11.49
N VAL A 135 2.90 21.17 11.91
CA VAL A 135 2.94 19.72 11.69
C VAL A 135 1.92 19.37 10.62
N LEU A 136 2.38 18.75 9.54
CA LEU A 136 1.52 18.07 8.58
C LEU A 136 1.36 16.63 9.03
N SER A 137 0.12 16.19 9.24
CA SER A 137 -0.24 14.79 9.44
C SER A 137 -1.13 14.26 8.33
N TRP A 138 -1.05 12.95 8.08
CA TRP A 138 -1.87 12.24 7.11
C TRP A 138 -2.18 10.83 7.61
N ASP A 139 -3.44 10.64 8.03
CA ASP A 139 -3.91 9.39 8.63
C ASP A 139 -4.41 8.39 7.59
N VAL A 140 -4.10 7.11 7.81
CA VAL A 140 -4.38 6.02 6.88
C VAL A 140 -4.81 4.80 7.68
N VAL A 141 -6.08 4.43 7.57
CA VAL A 141 -6.58 3.15 8.10
C VAL A 141 -6.13 2.04 7.16
N THR A 142 -5.37 1.06 7.67
CA THR A 142 -4.88 -0.06 6.84
C THR A 142 -5.78 -1.28 6.90
N GLY A 143 -6.50 -1.50 8.01
CA GLY A 143 -7.38 -2.65 8.20
C GLY A 143 -6.69 -3.98 7.88
N GLY A 144 -7.29 -4.81 7.02
CA GLY A 144 -6.71 -6.08 6.56
C GLY A 144 -5.45 -5.95 5.67
N GLY A 145 -5.08 -4.73 5.31
CA GLY A 145 -3.94 -4.39 4.48
C GLY A 145 -4.32 -3.59 3.23
N LEU A 146 -3.39 -2.75 2.79
CA LEU A 146 -3.51 -1.96 1.57
C LEU A 146 -2.83 -2.68 0.40
N ASP A 147 -3.46 -2.65 -0.77
CA ASP A 147 -2.77 -2.99 -2.01
C ASP A 147 -1.56 -2.07 -2.21
N SER A 148 -0.46 -2.62 -2.74
CA SER A 148 0.78 -1.85 -2.92
C SER A 148 0.60 -0.61 -3.80
N SER A 149 -0.32 -0.64 -4.77
CA SER A 149 -0.65 0.52 -5.61
C SER A 149 -1.44 1.59 -4.85
N VAL A 150 -2.26 1.19 -3.86
CA VAL A 150 -2.97 2.12 -2.97
C VAL A 150 -1.98 2.76 -2.01
N PHE A 151 -1.12 1.96 -1.38
CA PHE A 151 -0.07 2.47 -0.49
C PHE A 151 0.87 3.44 -1.22
N ARG A 152 1.29 3.13 -2.45
CA ARG A 152 2.05 4.06 -3.29
C ARG A 152 1.35 5.40 -3.45
N LYS A 153 0.06 5.41 -3.80
CA LYS A 153 -0.72 6.65 -3.98
C LYS A 153 -0.83 7.46 -2.69
N VAL A 154 -0.95 6.80 -1.54
CA VAL A 154 -0.93 7.46 -0.23
C VAL A 154 0.39 8.21 -0.07
N VAL A 155 1.52 7.53 -0.28
CA VAL A 155 2.86 8.12 -0.10
C VAL A 155 3.13 9.23 -1.13
N GLU A 156 2.70 9.06 -2.39
CA GLU A 156 2.80 10.08 -3.43
C GLU A 156 2.00 11.33 -3.09
N ASN A 157 0.75 11.18 -2.64
CA ASN A 157 -0.09 12.30 -2.24
C ASN A 157 0.47 13.03 -1.01
N PHE A 158 1.00 12.27 -0.04
CA PHE A 158 1.66 12.85 1.13
C PHE A 158 2.94 13.60 0.74
N SER A 159 3.78 13.03 -0.14
CA SER A 159 4.97 13.70 -0.66
C SER A 159 4.62 15.02 -1.35
N PHE A 160 3.57 15.01 -2.17
CA PHE A 160 3.11 16.22 -2.83
C PHE A 160 2.59 17.27 -1.83
N ALA A 161 1.88 16.83 -0.78
CA ALA A 161 1.46 17.71 0.30
C ALA A 161 2.66 18.31 1.07
N LEU A 162 3.70 17.51 1.36
CA LEU A 162 4.92 17.95 2.02
C LEU A 162 5.61 19.08 1.26
N ASP A 163 5.80 18.92 -0.05
CA ASP A 163 6.44 19.94 -0.89
C ASP A 163 5.68 21.26 -0.85
N ASN A 164 4.34 21.21 -0.81
CA ASN A 164 3.50 22.39 -0.77
C ASN A 164 3.47 23.07 0.60
N VAL A 165 3.42 22.31 1.70
CA VAL A 165 3.56 22.88 3.05
C VAL A 165 4.93 23.52 3.20
N GLY A 166 5.99 22.84 2.75
CA GLY A 166 7.34 23.36 2.77
C GLY A 166 7.46 24.68 2.02
N ALA A 167 6.89 24.77 0.82
CA ALA A 167 6.91 26.01 0.06
C ALA A 167 6.16 27.16 0.74
N LEU A 168 5.00 26.88 1.37
CA LEU A 168 4.28 27.87 2.17
C LEU A 168 5.08 28.29 3.40
N ALA A 169 5.73 27.35 4.08
CA ALA A 169 6.52 27.59 5.29
C ALA A 169 7.79 28.41 5.02
N PHE A 170 8.43 28.20 3.87
CA PHE A 170 9.73 28.79 3.52
C PHE A 170 9.67 29.83 2.39
N ASN A 171 8.47 30.12 1.87
CA ASN A 171 8.25 31.01 0.71
C ASN A 171 9.11 30.62 -0.50
N GLU A 172 9.26 29.32 -0.74
CA GLU A 172 9.91 28.83 -1.94
C GLU A 172 8.93 29.01 -3.12
N ASP A 173 9.39 29.60 -4.22
CA ASP A 173 8.63 29.59 -5.47
C ASP A 173 8.56 28.14 -5.95
N THR A 174 7.41 27.50 -5.83
CA THR A 174 7.21 26.10 -6.25
C THR A 174 7.27 25.88 -7.75
N GLY A 175 7.43 26.95 -8.55
CA GLY A 175 7.18 26.93 -9.98
C GLY A 175 5.73 26.53 -10.30
N ALA A 176 5.38 26.52 -11.59
CA ALA A 176 4.07 26.15 -12.10
C ALA A 176 3.69 24.66 -11.90
N ASP A 177 4.55 23.90 -11.21
CA ASP A 177 4.47 22.45 -11.06
C ASP A 177 3.77 22.01 -9.75
N ALA A 178 3.52 22.93 -8.82
CA ALA A 178 2.71 22.70 -7.61
C ALA A 178 1.20 22.73 -7.84
N LYS A 179 0.73 22.95 -9.07
CA LYS A 179 -0.66 22.66 -9.39
C LYS A 179 -0.79 21.15 -9.41
N ARG A 180 -1.43 20.58 -8.36
CA ARG A 180 -1.82 19.17 -8.23
C ARG A 180 -1.94 18.57 -9.63
N PRO A 181 -1.09 17.62 -10.07
CA PRO A 181 -1.17 17.09 -11.43
C PRO A 181 -2.63 16.70 -11.59
N ALA A 182 -3.33 17.46 -12.44
CA ALA A 182 -4.78 17.52 -12.40
C ALA A 182 -5.24 16.08 -12.41
N GLY A 183 -5.73 15.61 -11.26
CA GLY A 183 -6.07 14.21 -11.07
C GLY A 183 -6.95 13.91 -12.25
N ARG A 184 -6.40 13.14 -13.21
CA ARG A 184 -7.01 12.93 -14.51
C ARG A 184 -8.42 12.52 -14.13
N LEU A 185 -9.40 13.39 -14.40
CA LEU A 185 -10.81 13.04 -14.39
C LEU A 185 -10.79 11.69 -15.07
N ILE A 186 -11.11 10.64 -14.31
CA ILE A 186 -11.23 9.30 -14.83
C ILE A 186 -12.26 9.49 -15.93
N ALA A 187 -11.78 9.63 -17.17
CA ALA A 187 -12.64 9.76 -18.31
C ALA A 187 -13.49 8.51 -18.22
N SER A 188 -14.78 8.71 -18.00
CA SER A 188 -15.77 7.65 -18.10
C SER A 188 -15.61 7.09 -19.51
N GLY A 189 -14.81 6.04 -19.59
CA GLY A 189 -14.30 5.45 -20.82
C GLY A 189 -14.63 3.98 -20.76
N SER A 190 -15.84 3.69 -21.22
CA SER A 190 -16.25 2.48 -21.92
C SER A 190 -15.85 1.15 -21.28
N ARG A 191 -16.81 0.58 -20.53
CA ARG A 191 -16.93 -0.88 -20.37
C ARG A 191 -16.87 -1.56 -21.75
N PRO A 192 -16.09 -2.64 -21.93
CA PRO A 192 -16.51 -3.73 -22.81
C PRO A 192 -17.71 -4.47 -22.20
#